data_AF-A0A1J4Y6X1-F1
#
_entry.id   AF-A0A1J4Y6X1-F1
#
_cell.length_a   1.000
_cell.length_b   1.000
_cell.length_c   1.000
_cell.angle_alpha   90.00
_cell.angle_beta   90.00
_cell.angle_gamma   90.00
#
_symmetry.space_group_name_H-M   'P 1'
#
loop_
_entity.id
_entity.type
_entity.pdbx_description
1 polymer ?
#
loop_
_entity_poly.entity_id
_entity_poly.type
_entity_poly.pdbx_seq_one_letter_code
_entity_poly.pdbx_strand_id
1 'polypeptide(L)'
;MKYVLTDAETGLNPTVDELARTIMDRIGLEPRKRGSTTLMFQTLLELYERSKSANRDKHPENAIVTVEEMAAHAGISRQTMYEYLRRWLALSLISKSSYILDGKVIIGYRLNGATLESAFDKAAQRINNNLDTTMRYVRELQRIIKNEKIRKAQSPIHDFRESNTENNNPDSRTTEQ
;
A
#
# COMPACT_ATOMS: atom_id res chain seq x y z
N MET A 1 -1.25 -5.43 3.33
CA MET A 1 -2.42 -4.78 2.70
C MET A 1 -2.12 -4.62 1.22
N LYS A 2 -2.90 -5.25 0.33
CA LYS A 2 -2.69 -5.19 -1.13
C LYS A 2 -3.59 -4.08 -1.66
N TYR A 3 -3.08 -3.12 -2.41
CA TYR A 3 -3.91 -2.25 -3.28
C TYR A 3 -3.95 -2.89 -4.66
N VAL A 4 -5.07 -2.77 -5.36
CA VAL A 4 -5.19 -3.21 -6.75
C VAL A 4 -5.67 -1.97 -7.49
N LEU A 5 -4.78 -1.40 -8.29
CA LEU A 5 -5.14 -0.30 -9.17
C LEU A 5 -5.88 -0.91 -10.37
N THR A 6 -6.95 -0.25 -10.79
CA THR A 6 -7.71 -0.63 -11.98
C THR A 6 -7.63 0.50 -13.00
N ASP A 7 -7.80 0.15 -14.26
CA ASP A 7 -7.92 1.05 -15.39
C ASP A 7 -9.37 1.47 -15.65
N ALA A 8 -10.27 1.32 -14.66
CA ALA A 8 -11.69 1.58 -14.82
C ALA A 8 -11.98 2.98 -15.39
N GLU A 9 -12.86 3.04 -16.38
CA GLU A 9 -13.26 4.26 -17.08
C GLU A 9 -14.75 4.51 -16.88
N THR A 10 -15.15 5.77 -17.03
CA THR A 10 -16.56 6.19 -17.01
C THR A 10 -17.13 6.27 -18.42
N GLY A 11 -18.45 6.22 -18.54
CA GLY A 11 -19.15 6.51 -19.80
C GLY A 11 -19.02 7.98 -20.25
N LEU A 12 -19.62 8.30 -21.41
CA LEU A 12 -19.53 9.63 -22.02
C LEU A 12 -20.21 10.75 -21.20
N ASN A 13 -21.15 10.41 -20.32
CA ASN A 13 -21.87 11.38 -19.47
C ASN A 13 -22.12 10.77 -18.09
N PRO A 14 -21.07 10.64 -17.26
CA PRO A 14 -21.20 9.89 -16.03
C PRO A 14 -21.93 10.68 -14.96
N THR A 15 -22.74 9.96 -14.19
CA THR A 15 -23.37 10.52 -12.99
C THR A 15 -22.34 10.74 -11.87
N VAL A 16 -22.68 11.55 -10.87
CA VAL A 16 -21.82 11.76 -9.68
C VAL A 16 -21.45 10.43 -9.03
N ASP A 17 -22.43 9.55 -8.87
CA ASP A 17 -22.28 8.21 -8.32
C ASP A 17 -21.33 7.34 -9.14
N GLU A 18 -21.43 7.41 -10.46
CA GLU A 18 -20.55 6.69 -11.39
C GLU A 18 -19.11 7.20 -11.28
N LEU A 19 -18.91 8.52 -11.30
CA LEU A 19 -17.59 9.13 -11.12
C LEU A 19 -16.97 8.72 -9.78
N ALA A 20 -17.73 8.82 -8.69
CA ALA A 20 -17.24 8.50 -7.35
C ALA A 20 -16.82 7.02 -7.24
N ARG A 21 -17.65 6.10 -7.76
CA ARG A 21 -17.31 4.67 -7.81
C ARG A 21 -16.07 4.41 -8.66
N THR A 22 -16.01 4.96 -9.87
CA THR A 22 -14.87 4.75 -10.78
C THR A 22 -13.58 5.29 -10.17
N ILE A 23 -13.61 6.48 -9.55
CA ILE A 23 -12.46 7.04 -8.84
C ILE A 23 -11.97 6.07 -7.75
N MET A 24 -12.89 5.53 -6.94
CA MET A 24 -12.53 4.62 -5.85
C MET A 24 -12.04 3.26 -6.34
N ASP A 25 -12.60 2.75 -7.43
CA ASP A 25 -12.16 1.50 -8.04
C ASP A 25 -10.73 1.63 -8.57
N ARG A 26 -10.43 2.73 -9.30
CA ARG A 26 -9.10 2.99 -9.88
C ARG A 26 -7.98 2.96 -8.85
N ILE A 27 -8.24 3.42 -7.62
CA ILE A 27 -7.25 3.41 -6.53
C ILE A 27 -7.43 2.25 -5.53
N GLY A 28 -8.29 1.28 -5.84
CA GLY A 28 -8.45 0.04 -5.08
C GLY A 28 -9.10 0.22 -3.71
N LEU A 29 -9.97 1.22 -3.57
CA LEU A 29 -10.70 1.51 -2.33
C LEU A 29 -12.06 0.81 -2.24
N GLU A 30 -12.58 0.30 -3.36
CA GLU A 30 -13.82 -0.47 -3.36
C GLU A 30 -13.66 -1.85 -2.65
N PRO A 31 -14.78 -2.40 -2.15
CA PRO A 31 -14.88 -3.78 -1.72
C PRO A 31 -14.54 -4.79 -2.81
N ARG A 32 -13.72 -5.79 -2.47
CA ARG A 32 -13.31 -6.82 -3.44
C ARG A 32 -14.27 -7.99 -3.54
N LYS A 33 -14.94 -8.32 -2.45
CA LYS A 33 -15.84 -9.46 -2.42
C LYS A 33 -17.08 -9.07 -3.22
N ARG A 34 -17.34 -9.77 -4.32
CA ARG A 34 -18.53 -9.56 -5.13
C ARG A 34 -19.78 -9.60 -4.22
N GLY A 35 -20.61 -8.57 -4.31
CA GLY A 35 -21.82 -8.42 -3.48
C GLY A 35 -21.60 -7.90 -2.05
N SER A 36 -20.42 -7.38 -1.69
CA SER A 36 -20.18 -6.87 -0.33
C SER A 36 -20.77 -5.48 -0.07
N THR A 37 -20.61 -4.53 -0.98
CA THR A 37 -21.45 -3.32 -1.09
C THR A 37 -21.16 -2.60 -2.41
N THR A 38 -22.15 -1.90 -2.94
CA THR A 38 -22.03 -0.98 -4.09
C THR A 38 -22.10 0.48 -3.65
N LEU A 39 -22.24 0.74 -2.34
CA LEU A 39 -22.50 2.06 -1.76
C LEU A 39 -21.27 2.65 -1.05
N MET A 40 -20.10 2.02 -1.15
CA MET A 40 -18.88 2.51 -0.49
C MET A 40 -18.54 3.95 -0.91
N PHE A 41 -18.81 4.32 -2.16
CA PHE A 41 -18.65 5.67 -2.68
C PHE A 41 -19.47 6.74 -1.92
N GLN A 42 -20.60 6.38 -1.32
CA GLN A 42 -21.39 7.32 -0.51
C GLN A 42 -20.61 7.80 0.71
N THR A 43 -19.71 6.97 1.25
CA THR A 43 -18.83 7.36 2.36
C THR A 43 -17.82 8.42 1.93
N LEU A 44 -17.29 8.34 0.70
CA LEU A 44 -16.38 9.34 0.17
C LEU A 44 -17.11 10.68 -0.04
N LEU A 45 -18.32 10.63 -0.60
CA LEU A 45 -19.15 11.82 -0.81
C LEU A 45 -19.54 12.48 0.52
N GLU A 46 -19.92 11.70 1.53
CA GLU A 46 -20.25 12.22 2.86
C GLU A 46 -19.04 12.95 3.49
N LEU A 47 -17.85 12.35 3.44
CA LEU A 47 -16.64 12.99 3.96
C LEU A 47 -16.34 14.33 3.25
N TYR A 48 -16.61 14.41 1.94
CA TYR A 48 -16.45 15.65 1.19
C TYR A 48 -17.46 16.72 1.60
N GLU A 49 -18.75 16.39 1.66
CA GLU A 49 -19.80 17.34 2.05
C GLU A 49 -19.63 17.84 3.49
N ARG A 50 -19.21 16.96 4.40
CA ARG A 50 -18.85 17.31 5.79
C ARG A 50 -17.66 18.25 5.84
N SER A 51 -16.61 17.96 5.07
CA SER A 51 -15.41 18.82 5.00
C SER A 51 -15.75 20.21 4.42
N LYS A 52 -16.57 20.27 3.37
CA LYS A 52 -17.04 21.51 2.76
C LYS A 52 -17.86 22.35 3.73
N SER A 53 -18.82 21.73 4.43
CA SER A 53 -19.66 22.41 5.41
C SER A 53 -18.84 22.92 6.59
N ALA A 54 -17.93 22.10 7.13
CA ALA A 54 -17.02 22.50 8.20
C ALA A 54 -16.15 23.70 7.84
N ASN A 55 -15.63 23.74 6.61
CA ASN A 55 -14.82 24.87 6.12
C ASN A 55 -15.65 26.15 5.95
N ARG A 56 -16.85 26.03 5.40
CA ARG A 56 -17.77 27.17 5.23
C ARG A 56 -18.17 27.76 6.58
N ASP A 57 -18.51 26.89 7.53
CA ASP A 57 -19.09 27.29 8.81
C ASP A 57 -17.98 27.56 9.86
N LYS A 58 -16.70 27.30 9.54
CA LYS A 58 -15.53 27.43 10.41
C LYS A 58 -15.59 26.55 11.67
N HIS A 59 -16.26 25.41 11.56
CA HIS A 59 -16.42 24.41 12.60
C HIS A 59 -15.74 23.10 12.18
N PRO A 60 -14.43 22.93 12.44
CA PRO A 60 -13.66 21.78 11.96
C PRO A 60 -14.15 20.42 12.50
N GLU A 61 -14.82 20.42 13.66
CA GLU A 61 -15.48 19.26 14.25
C GLU A 61 -16.56 18.67 13.34
N ASN A 62 -17.22 19.50 12.52
CA ASN A 62 -18.27 19.06 11.59
C ASN A 62 -17.71 18.23 10.43
N ALA A 63 -16.39 18.26 10.19
CA ALA A 63 -15.75 17.43 9.18
C ALA A 63 -15.54 15.98 9.65
N ILE A 64 -15.72 15.70 10.95
CA ILE A 64 -15.42 14.41 11.56
C ILE A 64 -16.63 13.50 11.44
N VAL A 65 -16.46 12.38 10.74
CA VAL A 65 -17.48 11.34 10.56
C VAL A 65 -17.07 10.10 11.34
N THR A 66 -17.97 9.59 12.17
CA THR A 66 -17.73 8.39 12.98
C THR A 66 -17.74 7.13 12.13
N VAL A 67 -17.18 6.02 12.63
CA VAL A 67 -17.18 4.75 11.90
C VAL A 67 -18.59 4.23 11.69
N GLU A 68 -19.46 4.47 12.66
CA GLU A 68 -20.86 4.15 12.67
C GLU A 68 -21.60 4.84 11.52
N GLU A 69 -21.42 6.15 11.36
CA GLU A 69 -21.97 6.92 10.24
C GLU A 69 -21.42 6.41 8.90
N MET A 70 -20.11 6.26 8.78
CA MET A 70 -19.48 5.76 7.55
C MET A 70 -20.01 4.37 7.16
N ALA A 71 -20.12 3.45 8.13
CA ALA A 71 -20.65 2.12 7.90
C ALA A 71 -22.11 2.14 7.45
N ALA A 72 -22.91 3.06 7.99
CA ALA A 72 -24.30 3.25 7.58
C ALA A 72 -24.39 3.74 6.12
N HIS A 73 -23.61 4.75 5.73
CA HIS A 73 -23.56 5.22 4.34
C HIS A 73 -23.08 4.13 3.36
N ALA A 74 -22.08 3.34 3.76
CA ALA A 74 -21.59 2.24 2.93
C ALA A 74 -22.50 1.00 2.93
N GLY A 75 -23.53 0.93 3.78
CA GLY A 75 -24.40 -0.25 3.92
C GLY A 75 -23.66 -1.51 4.40
N ILE A 76 -22.67 -1.37 5.29
CA ILE A 76 -21.86 -2.48 5.82
C ILE A 76 -21.76 -2.45 7.34
N SER A 77 -21.22 -3.53 7.93
CA SER A 77 -20.96 -3.56 9.37
C SER A 77 -19.81 -2.61 9.76
N ARG A 78 -19.84 -2.13 11.01
CA ARG A 78 -18.76 -1.31 11.60
C ARG A 78 -17.40 -2.01 11.55
N GLN A 79 -17.39 -3.32 11.84
CA GLN A 79 -16.18 -4.12 11.79
C GLN A 79 -15.59 -4.14 10.38
N THR A 80 -16.44 -4.35 9.37
CA THR A 80 -16.01 -4.30 7.96
C THR A 80 -15.50 -2.91 7.60
N MET A 81 -16.15 -1.84 8.07
CA MET A 81 -15.70 -0.47 7.83
C MET A 81 -14.29 -0.22 8.40
N TYR A 82 -13.97 -0.70 9.59
CA TYR A 82 -12.59 -0.61 10.12
C TYR A 82 -11.54 -1.22 9.18
N GLU A 83 -11.86 -2.31 8.47
CA GLU A 83 -10.96 -2.92 7.49
C GLU A 83 -10.73 -2.01 6.27
N TYR A 84 -11.76 -1.30 5.81
CA TYR A 84 -11.67 -0.30 4.75
C TYR A 84 -10.91 0.94 5.20
N LEU A 85 -11.21 1.48 6.37
CA LEU A 85 -10.57 2.66 6.92
C LEU A 85 -9.06 2.49 7.04
N ARG A 86 -8.58 1.29 7.41
CA ARG A 86 -7.14 0.99 7.40
C ARG A 86 -6.51 1.24 6.02
N ARG A 87 -7.20 0.91 4.92
CA ARG A 87 -6.72 1.17 3.54
C ARG A 87 -6.67 2.65 3.25
N TRP A 88 -7.75 3.35 3.59
CA TRP A 88 -7.86 4.78 3.30
C TRP A 88 -6.81 5.58 4.09
N LEU A 89 -6.57 5.21 5.35
CA LEU A 89 -5.51 5.78 6.19
C LEU A 89 -4.11 5.48 5.65
N ALA A 90 -3.87 4.25 5.18
CA ALA A 90 -2.55 3.87 4.68
C ALA A 90 -2.19 4.56 3.35
N LEU A 91 -3.20 4.95 2.55
CA LEU A 91 -3.03 5.89 1.43
C LEU A 91 -2.95 7.35 1.88
N SER A 92 -3.17 7.67 3.15
CA SER A 92 -3.28 9.06 3.62
C SER A 92 -4.41 9.85 2.94
N LEU A 93 -5.45 9.16 2.45
CA LEU A 93 -6.64 9.81 1.87
C LEU A 93 -7.50 10.44 2.97
N ILE A 94 -7.58 9.78 4.12
CA ILE A 94 -8.28 10.26 5.31
C ILE A 94 -7.32 10.39 6.49
N SER A 95 -7.73 11.13 7.51
CA SER A 95 -7.03 11.27 8.78
C SER A 95 -7.97 10.97 9.93
N LYS A 96 -7.43 10.36 11.00
CA LYS A 96 -8.17 10.15 12.25
C LYS A 96 -8.17 11.46 13.03
N SER A 97 -9.33 11.86 13.56
CA SER A 97 -9.48 13.07 14.36
C SER A 97 -10.45 12.81 15.52
N SER A 98 -10.48 13.73 16.48
CA SER A 98 -11.42 13.69 17.59
C SER A 98 -11.89 15.09 17.96
N TYR A 99 -13.07 15.16 18.58
CA TYR A 99 -13.60 16.38 19.18
C TYR A 99 -14.33 16.03 20.50
N ILE A 100 -14.64 17.03 21.30
CA ILE A 100 -15.36 16.86 22.57
C ILE A 100 -16.78 17.35 22.39
N LEU A 101 -17.76 16.51 22.72
CA LEU A 101 -19.17 16.84 22.76
C LEU A 101 -19.74 16.38 24.10
N ASP A 102 -20.33 17.30 24.88
CA ASP A 102 -20.89 17.03 26.21
C ASP A 102 -19.94 16.28 27.15
N GLY A 103 -18.66 16.66 27.13
CA GLY A 103 -17.61 16.03 27.94
C GLY A 103 -17.15 14.64 27.46
N LYS A 104 -17.70 14.14 26.35
CA LYS A 104 -17.30 12.87 25.73
C LYS A 104 -16.39 13.11 24.54
N VAL A 105 -15.30 12.33 24.45
CA VAL A 105 -14.41 12.35 23.29
C VAL A 105 -15.05 11.51 22.18
N ILE A 106 -15.37 12.16 21.08
CA ILE A 106 -15.84 11.51 19.86
C ILE A 106 -14.66 11.32 18.92
N ILE A 107 -14.49 10.10 18.41
CA ILE A 107 -13.42 9.73 17.49
C ILE A 107 -14.04 9.45 16.13
N GLY A 108 -13.45 10.01 15.08
CA GLY A 108 -13.87 9.77 13.71
C GLY A 108 -12.77 10.02 12.71
N TYR A 109 -13.18 10.15 11.46
CA TYR A 109 -12.32 10.32 10.31
C TYR A 109 -12.80 11.51 9.50
N ARG A 110 -11.85 12.16 8.82
CA ARG A 110 -12.13 13.25 7.89
C ARG A 110 -11.22 13.14 6.67
N LEU A 111 -11.58 13.78 5.56
CA LEU A 111 -10.68 13.91 4.41
C LEU A 111 -9.34 14.50 4.87
N ASN A 112 -8.25 14.00 4.29
CA ASN A 112 -6.93 14.54 4.54
C ASN A 112 -6.69 15.78 3.66
N GLY A 113 -7.53 16.80 3.80
CA GLY A 113 -7.53 17.98 2.95
C GLY A 113 -8.86 18.71 3.01
N ALA A 114 -8.91 19.92 2.45
CA ALA A 114 -10.14 20.70 2.40
C ALA A 114 -11.08 20.27 1.25
N THR A 115 -10.52 19.62 0.22
CA THR A 115 -11.22 19.15 -0.97
C THR A 115 -10.80 17.72 -1.33
N LEU A 116 -11.55 17.07 -2.24
CA LEU A 116 -11.18 15.75 -2.75
C LEU A 116 -9.82 15.80 -3.45
N GLU A 117 -9.56 16.79 -4.30
CA GLU A 117 -8.29 16.96 -5.01
C GLU A 117 -7.11 16.95 -4.03
N SER A 118 -7.18 17.79 -2.99
CA SER A 118 -6.10 17.86 -1.99
C SER A 118 -5.88 16.55 -1.22
N ALA A 119 -6.93 15.76 -1.00
CA ALA A 119 -6.84 14.46 -0.36
C ALA A 119 -6.23 13.40 -1.30
N PHE A 120 -6.59 13.44 -2.58
CA PHE A 120 -6.04 12.57 -3.61
C PHE A 120 -4.59 12.92 -3.97
N ASP A 121 -4.19 14.19 -3.92
CA ASP A 121 -2.78 14.61 -4.06
C ASP A 121 -1.90 13.98 -2.98
N LYS A 122 -2.37 13.95 -1.73
CA LYS A 122 -1.66 13.26 -0.64
C LYS A 122 -1.60 11.75 -0.85
N ALA A 123 -2.68 11.16 -1.38
CA ALA A 123 -2.68 9.75 -1.74
C ALA A 123 -1.69 9.43 -2.86
N ALA A 124 -1.65 10.25 -3.91
CA ALA A 124 -0.68 10.15 -4.98
C ALA A 124 0.76 10.29 -4.46
N GLN A 125 1.02 11.28 -3.60
CA GLN A 125 2.32 11.46 -2.96
C GLN A 125 2.73 10.21 -2.15
N ARG A 126 1.80 9.62 -1.39
CA ARG A 126 2.06 8.40 -0.61
C ARG A 126 2.42 7.21 -1.51
N ILE A 127 1.74 7.06 -2.64
CA ILE A 127 2.03 6.02 -3.65
C ILE A 127 3.41 6.25 -4.27
N ASN A 128 3.70 7.47 -4.73
CA ASN A 128 4.97 7.83 -5.36
C ASN A 128 6.16 7.59 -4.42
N ASN A 129 6.05 8.00 -3.15
CA ASN A 129 7.09 7.74 -2.15
C ASN A 129 7.38 6.24 -1.95
N ASN A 130 6.34 5.40 -2.04
CA ASN A 130 6.49 3.95 -1.96
C ASN A 130 7.18 3.38 -3.21
N LEU A 131 6.79 3.85 -4.40
CA LEU A 131 7.43 3.49 -5.66
C LEU A 131 8.91 3.88 -5.69
N ASP A 132 9.25 5.09 -5.23
CA ASP A 132 10.63 5.55 -5.14
C ASP A 132 11.48 4.67 -4.22
N THR A 133 10.93 4.30 -3.07
CA THR A 133 11.58 3.38 -2.12
C THR A 133 11.78 2.00 -2.76
N THR A 134 10.75 1.48 -3.42
CA THR A 134 10.79 0.20 -4.12
C THR A 134 11.85 0.21 -5.22
N MET A 135 11.93 1.28 -6.00
CA MET A 135 12.94 1.43 -7.05
C MET A 135 14.36 1.49 -6.50
N ARG A 136 14.57 2.08 -5.32
CA ARG A 136 15.88 2.00 -4.63
C ARG A 136 16.24 0.56 -4.30
N TYR A 137 15.31 -0.23 -3.76
CA TYR A 137 15.54 -1.65 -3.48
C TYR A 137 15.78 -2.49 -4.73
N VAL A 138 15.08 -2.21 -5.83
CA VAL A 138 15.32 -2.88 -7.12
C VAL A 138 16.75 -2.63 -7.61
N ARG A 139 17.23 -1.38 -7.55
CA ARG A 139 18.61 -1.04 -7.96
C ARG A 139 19.64 -1.77 -7.10
N GLU A 140 19.42 -1.82 -5.79
CA GLU A 140 20.32 -2.53 -4.88
C GLU A 140 20.33 -4.04 -5.12
N LEU A 141 19.16 -4.64 -5.33
CA LEU A 141 19.03 -6.05 -5.70
C LEU A 141 19.80 -6.36 -6.99
N GLN A 142 19.63 -5.53 -8.03
CA GLN A 142 20.36 -5.68 -9.29
C GLN A 142 21.88 -5.61 -9.10
N ARG A 143 22.36 -4.71 -8.23
CA ARG A 143 23.78 -4.58 -7.87
C ARG A 143 24.31 -5.85 -7.20
N ILE A 144 23.57 -6.39 -6.22
CA ILE A 144 23.95 -7.62 -5.50
C ILE A 144 24.02 -8.80 -6.46
N ILE A 145 22.99 -9.01 -7.28
CA ILE A 145 22.94 -10.10 -8.28
C ILE A 145 24.14 -10.03 -9.24
N LYS A 146 24.48 -8.82 -9.72
CA LYS A 146 25.65 -8.63 -10.60
C LYS A 146 26.95 -9.04 -9.90
N ASN A 147 27.14 -8.60 -8.66
CA ASN A 147 28.35 -8.92 -7.89
C ASN A 147 28.47 -10.42 -7.60
N GLU A 148 27.36 -11.09 -7.27
CA GLU A 148 27.36 -12.55 -7.05
C GLU A 148 27.73 -13.32 -8.32
N LYS A 149 27.21 -12.92 -9.48
CA LYS A 149 27.58 -13.53 -10.77
C LYS A 149 29.08 -13.38 -11.06
N ILE A 150 29.65 -12.20 -10.79
CA ILE A 150 31.10 -11.96 -10.96
C ILE A 150 31.91 -12.85 -10.01
N ARG A 151 31.52 -12.93 -8.73
CA ARG A 151 32.20 -13.80 -7.74
C ARG A 151 32.19 -15.27 -8.18
N LYS A 152 31.03 -15.79 -8.63
CA LYS A 152 30.92 -17.15 -9.15
C LYS A 152 31.81 -17.39 -10.38
N ALA A 153 31.91 -16.41 -11.28
CA ALA A 153 32.76 -16.48 -12.47
C ALA A 153 34.28 -16.37 -12.16
N GLN A 154 34.66 -15.81 -11.00
CA GLN A 154 36.04 -15.71 -10.53
C GLN A 154 36.46 -16.90 -9.65
N SER A 155 35.50 -17.69 -9.16
CA SER A 155 35.74 -18.94 -8.41
C SER A 155 35.93 -20.26 -9.21
N PRO A 156 36.08 -20.34 -10.56
CA PRO A 156 36.31 -21.62 -11.21
C PRO A 156 37.77 -22.14 -11.14
N ILE A 157 38.67 -21.49 -10.38
CA ILE A 157 40.11 -21.83 -10.37
C ILE A 157 40.55 -22.65 -9.13
N HIS A 158 39.70 -22.87 -8.12
CA HIS A 158 40.12 -23.57 -6.88
C HIS A 158 39.78 -25.08 -6.82
N ASP A 159 39.17 -25.69 -7.83
CA ASP A 159 38.80 -27.13 -7.79
C ASP A 159 39.72 -28.07 -8.59
N PHE A 160 40.89 -27.61 -9.07
CA PHE A 160 41.80 -28.42 -9.90
C PHE A 160 43.18 -28.70 -9.28
N ARG A 161 43.34 -28.58 -7.95
CA ARG A 161 44.66 -28.67 -7.29
C ARG A 161 44.81 -29.71 -6.17
N GLU A 162 43.89 -30.67 -6.01
CA GLU A 162 43.99 -31.72 -4.97
C GLU A 162 43.98 -33.17 -5.51
N SER A 163 44.57 -33.45 -6.67
CA SER A 163 44.66 -34.86 -7.13
C SER A 163 45.93 -35.22 -7.92
N ASN A 164 47.07 -34.56 -7.67
CA ASN A 164 48.32 -34.89 -8.37
C ASN A 164 49.61 -34.82 -7.52
N THR A 165 49.53 -35.16 -6.23
CA THR A 165 50.74 -35.38 -5.42
C THR A 165 50.53 -36.57 -4.49
N GLU A 166 50.68 -37.78 -5.02
CA GLU A 166 51.22 -38.96 -4.32
C GLU A 166 51.39 -40.11 -5.32
N ASN A 167 52.28 -39.92 -6.29
CA ASN A 167 52.83 -41.05 -7.04
C ASN A 167 54.20 -40.64 -7.59
N ASN A 168 55.25 -41.06 -6.90
CA ASN A 168 56.68 -41.14 -7.27
C ASN A 168 57.46 -41.19 -5.94
N ASN A 169 58.29 -42.17 -5.58
CA ASN A 169 58.94 -43.28 -6.28
C ASN A 169 59.78 -44.06 -5.19
N PRO A 170 60.78 -44.89 -5.54
CA PRO A 170 60.75 -46.31 -5.91
C PRO A 170 61.25 -47.28 -4.80
N ASP A 171 61.05 -48.56 -5.09
CA ASP A 171 61.80 -49.74 -4.64
C ASP A 171 63.20 -49.52 -4.01
N SER A 172 63.43 -50.19 -2.88
CA SER A 172 64.74 -50.76 -2.55
C SER A 172 64.54 -52.11 -1.86
N ARG A 173 64.69 -53.19 -2.63
CA ARG A 173 65.12 -54.50 -2.11
C ARG A 173 66.45 -54.31 -1.39
N THR A 174 66.75 -55.02 -0.29
CA THR A 174 67.65 -56.20 -0.23
C THR A 174 67.82 -56.69 1.23
N THR A 175 67.58 -58.00 1.43
CA THR A 175 68.32 -59.00 2.26
C THR A 175 68.53 -58.92 3.79
N GLU A 176 68.26 -60.09 4.41
CA GLU A 176 69.01 -60.81 5.48
C GLU A 176 69.01 -60.20 6.90
N GLN A 177 68.83 -60.92 8.01
CA GLN A 177 68.81 -62.35 8.39
C GLN A 177 67.92 -62.51 9.63
#